data_AF-A0A125STY1-F1
#
_entry.id   AF-A0A125STY1-F1
#
_cell.length_a   1.000
_cell.length_b   1.000
_cell.length_c   1.000
_cell.angle_alpha   90.00
_cell.angle_beta   90.00
_cell.angle_gamma   90.00
#
_symmetry.space_group_name_H-M   'P 1'
#
loop_
_entity.id
_entity.type
_entity.pdbx_description
1 polymer ?
#
loop_
_entity_poly.entity_id
_entity_poly.type
_entity_poly.pdbx_seq_one_letter_code
_entity_poly.pdbx_strand_id
1 'polypeptide(L)'
;GALATHRLLFSSWLPEAPYRVAIGTTLLYAVICFALFPLYRSWRGRGLLREMMVLSLACGGVFALFAVHAFVVQFGQQVSRLWIGLWFATSLATLLVSRTMVRGVLNHLRSEGVDVQRVVVVGLRHPVVKIHNYLSRNPWVGMQLVGYFSSDYDLSVADHPQKLQCLGAGTPESLIDYLNNNEVEQVWISLPLGERDHIKQLLQQMDRYPIQVRLIPDLFDFGMLNQSGDQIGNVPVINLRQGGVDRNTYFVVAKALQDKLVALAALAMLWPLMLAIAVGVKLSSPGPVFFRQRRHGLGGREFYMYKFRSMRVQQEPSDVVV
;
A
#
# COMPACT_ATOMS: atom_id res chain seq x y z
N GLY A 1 13.52 -8.54 18.77
CA GLY A 1 14.14 -9.88 18.86
C GLY A 1 15.44 -9.80 19.63
N ALA A 2 16.58 -9.67 18.93
CA ALA A 2 17.94 -9.77 19.47
C ALA A 2 18.20 -9.15 20.86
N LEU A 3 17.90 -7.86 21.04
CA LEU A 3 18.16 -7.15 22.30
C LEU A 3 17.31 -7.66 23.47
N ALA A 4 16.05 -8.06 23.20
CA ALA A 4 15.17 -8.63 24.21
C ALA A 4 15.65 -10.03 24.65
N THR A 5 16.08 -10.85 23.69
CA THR A 5 16.66 -12.18 23.96
C THR A 5 17.98 -12.08 24.72
N HIS A 6 18.83 -11.12 24.36
CA HIS A 6 20.09 -10.85 25.08
C HIS A 6 19.83 -10.41 26.52
N ARG A 7 18.87 -9.51 26.74
CA ARG A 7 18.48 -9.08 28.09
C ARG A 7 17.94 -10.23 28.93
N LEU A 8 17.13 -11.12 28.34
CA LEU A 8 16.56 -12.28 29.05
C LEU A 8 17.62 -13.28 29.48
N LEU A 9 18.68 -13.48 28.68
CA LEU A 9 19.73 -14.46 28.97
C LEU A 9 20.90 -13.90 29.80
N PHE A 10 21.26 -12.64 29.59
CA PHE A 10 22.48 -12.07 30.16
C PHE A 10 22.23 -10.88 31.10
N SER A 11 20.98 -10.45 31.29
CA SER A 11 20.56 -9.31 32.14
C SER A 11 21.18 -7.94 31.80
N SER A 12 22.07 -7.87 30.79
CA SER A 12 22.77 -6.67 30.32
C SER A 12 22.13 -6.08 29.07
N TRP A 13 22.14 -4.74 28.98
CA TRP A 13 21.55 -3.97 27.88
C TRP A 13 22.47 -3.83 26.66
N LEU A 14 23.79 -3.86 26.87
CA LEU A 14 24.80 -3.70 25.83
C LEU A 14 25.35 -5.08 25.45
N PRO A 15 25.11 -5.57 24.23
CA PRO A 15 25.69 -6.82 23.77
C PRO A 15 27.20 -6.67 23.59
N GLU A 16 27.95 -7.70 23.95
CA GLU A 16 29.38 -7.76 23.68
C GLU A 16 29.66 -7.70 22.17
N ALA A 17 30.90 -7.37 21.79
CA ALA A 17 31.33 -7.24 20.40
C ALA A 17 30.85 -8.38 19.46
N PRO A 18 30.96 -9.68 19.79
CA PRO A 18 30.53 -10.76 18.90
C PRO A 18 29.01 -10.74 18.65
N TYR A 19 28.19 -10.40 19.66
CA TYR A 19 26.74 -10.30 19.50
C TYR A 19 26.33 -9.13 18.61
N ARG A 20 27.04 -8.00 18.67
CA ARG A 20 26.77 -6.85 17.80
C ARG A 20 27.08 -7.16 16.33
N VAL A 21 28.17 -7.86 16.05
CA VAL A 21 28.53 -8.30 14.69
C VAL A 21 27.49 -9.30 14.15
N ALA A 22 27.02 -10.23 14.98
CA ALA A 22 25.93 -11.15 14.61
C ALA A 22 24.63 -10.41 14.27
N ILE A 23 24.27 -9.37 15.04
CA ILE A 23 23.08 -8.54 14.78
C ILE A 23 23.25 -7.78 13.46
N GLY A 24 24.39 -7.13 13.25
CA GLY A 24 24.66 -6.35 12.03
C GLY A 24 24.64 -7.21 10.76
N THR A 25 25.28 -8.38 10.79
CA THR A 25 25.28 -9.30 9.64
C THR A 25 23.89 -9.88 9.35
N THR A 26 23.12 -10.22 10.37
CA THR A 26 21.73 -10.70 10.20
C THR A 26 20.82 -9.63 9.60
N LEU A 27 21.01 -8.35 9.98
CA LEU A 27 20.28 -7.23 9.38
C LEU A 27 20.59 -7.08 7.88
N LEU A 28 21.85 -7.24 7.48
CA LEU A 28 22.24 -7.21 6.07
C LEU A 28 21.55 -8.33 5.29
N TYR A 29 21.56 -9.57 5.81
CA TYR A 29 20.86 -10.68 5.18
C TYR A 29 19.34 -10.49 5.15
N ALA A 30 18.77 -9.86 6.18
CA ALA A 30 17.34 -9.50 6.19
C ALA A 30 16.99 -8.56 5.03
N VAL A 31 17.82 -7.55 4.75
CA VAL A 31 17.61 -6.66 3.60
C VAL A 31 17.64 -7.43 2.28
N ILE A 32 18.62 -8.32 2.10
CA ILE A 32 18.76 -9.12 0.88
C ILE A 32 17.56 -10.06 0.70
N CYS A 33 17.23 -10.86 1.70
CA CYS A 33 16.11 -11.80 1.61
C CYS A 33 14.78 -11.05 1.42
N PHE A 34 14.51 -10.00 2.21
CA PHE A 34 13.24 -9.29 2.11
C PHE A 34 13.09 -8.50 0.81
N ALA A 35 14.18 -8.18 0.10
CA ALA A 35 14.14 -7.64 -1.24
C ALA A 35 13.79 -8.71 -2.30
N LEU A 36 14.24 -9.96 -2.11
CA LEU A 36 13.97 -11.07 -3.02
C LEU A 36 12.55 -11.65 -2.84
N PHE A 37 12.00 -11.60 -1.63
CA PHE A 37 10.64 -12.08 -1.37
C PHE A 37 9.59 -10.97 -1.58
N PRO A 38 8.42 -11.28 -2.18
CA PRO A 38 7.36 -10.29 -2.43
C PRO A 38 6.54 -9.95 -1.17
N LEU A 39 7.22 -9.63 -0.06
CA LEU A 39 6.63 -9.34 1.25
C LEU A 39 5.86 -8.02 1.28
N TYR A 40 6.22 -7.09 0.38
CA TYR A 40 5.65 -5.75 0.23
C TYR A 40 4.59 -5.63 -0.88
N ARG A 41 3.96 -6.73 -1.31
CA ARG A 41 2.75 -6.64 -2.16
C ARG A 41 1.51 -6.41 -1.31
N SER A 42 0.46 -5.83 -1.89
CA SER A 42 -0.84 -5.80 -1.24
C SER A 42 -1.36 -7.23 -1.04
N TRP A 43 -1.83 -7.55 0.17
CA TRP A 43 -2.36 -8.87 0.54
C TRP A 43 -3.89 -8.87 0.71
N ARG A 44 -4.56 -7.80 0.24
CA ARG A 44 -6.03 -7.72 0.21
C ARG A 44 -6.59 -8.90 -0.59
N GLY A 45 -7.61 -9.56 -0.04
CA GLY A 45 -8.26 -10.71 -0.69
C GLY A 45 -7.45 -12.01 -0.78
N ARG A 46 -6.21 -12.07 -0.24
CA ARG A 46 -5.40 -13.30 -0.24
C ARG A 46 -5.47 -14.07 1.08
N GLY A 47 -5.34 -15.40 1.02
CA GLY A 47 -5.38 -16.28 2.19
C GLY A 47 -4.24 -16.02 3.19
N LEU A 48 -4.55 -16.12 4.49
CA LEU A 48 -3.60 -15.91 5.58
C LEU A 48 -2.43 -16.91 5.55
N LEU A 49 -2.71 -18.16 5.20
CA LEU A 49 -1.72 -19.23 5.16
C LEU A 49 -0.58 -18.95 4.18
N ARG A 50 -0.90 -18.48 2.97
CA ARG A 50 0.12 -18.16 1.95
C ARG A 50 1.02 -17.02 2.43
N GLU A 51 0.45 -16.01 3.08
CA GLU A 51 1.22 -14.90 3.65
C GLU A 51 2.16 -15.39 4.76
N MET A 52 1.65 -16.21 5.69
CA MET A 52 2.45 -16.80 6.77
C MET A 52 3.57 -17.70 6.25
N MET A 53 3.31 -18.51 5.23
CA MET A 53 4.31 -19.39 4.62
C MET A 53 5.44 -18.58 3.97
N VAL A 54 5.11 -17.54 3.18
CA VAL A 54 6.13 -16.69 2.54
C VAL A 54 6.96 -15.95 3.59
N LEU A 55 6.34 -15.44 4.65
CA LEU A 55 7.04 -14.79 5.76
C LEU A 55 7.98 -15.76 6.50
N SER A 56 7.51 -16.97 6.77
CA SER A 56 8.29 -18.00 7.45
C SER A 56 9.48 -18.43 6.60
N LEU A 57 9.27 -18.61 5.30
CA LEU A 57 10.33 -18.95 4.34
C LEU A 57 11.38 -17.83 4.23
N ALA A 58 10.93 -16.57 4.17
CA ALA A 58 11.83 -15.42 4.13
C ALA A 58 12.67 -15.31 5.42
N CYS A 59 12.04 -15.44 6.58
CA CYS A 59 12.74 -15.43 7.86
C CYS A 59 13.70 -16.63 7.99
N GLY A 60 13.29 -17.81 7.54
CA GLY A 60 14.13 -19.01 7.49
C GLY A 60 15.34 -18.80 6.59
N GLY A 61 15.17 -18.19 5.41
CA GLY A 61 16.27 -17.86 4.50
C GLY A 61 17.32 -16.93 5.11
N VAL A 62 16.89 -15.89 5.85
CA VAL A 62 17.78 -14.98 6.57
C VAL A 62 18.65 -15.73 7.57
N PHE A 63 18.03 -16.58 8.39
CA PHE A 63 18.74 -17.34 9.42
C PHE A 63 19.58 -18.48 8.83
N ALA A 64 19.19 -19.04 7.68
CA ALA A 64 20.01 -20.02 6.95
C ALA A 64 21.29 -19.38 6.43
N LEU A 65 21.21 -18.20 5.79
CA LEU A 65 22.40 -17.45 5.36
C LEU A 65 23.29 -17.06 6.54
N PHE A 66 22.68 -16.60 7.64
CA PHE A 66 23.40 -16.31 8.87
C PHE A 66 24.10 -17.56 9.43
N ALA A 67 23.44 -18.72 9.45
CA ALA A 67 24.03 -19.96 9.94
C ALA A 67 25.23 -20.41 9.09
N VAL A 68 25.13 -20.30 7.76
CA VAL A 68 26.26 -20.57 6.84
C VAL A 68 27.43 -19.63 7.13
N HIS A 69 27.16 -18.33 7.27
CA HIS A 69 28.18 -17.34 7.59
C HIS A 69 28.84 -17.59 8.96
N ALA A 70 28.02 -17.90 9.99
CA ALA A 70 28.51 -18.20 11.33
C ALA A 70 29.36 -19.47 11.37
N PHE A 71 29.07 -20.45 10.51
CA PHE A 71 29.89 -21.65 10.34
C PHE A 71 31.24 -21.33 9.68
N VAL A 72 31.23 -20.58 8.57
CA VAL A 72 32.45 -20.20 7.81
C VAL A 72 33.42 -19.39 8.67
N VAL A 73 32.90 -18.43 9.44
CA VAL A 73 33.72 -17.56 10.31
C VAL A 73 34.00 -18.20 11.67
N GLN A 74 33.54 -19.43 11.92
CA GLN A 74 33.69 -20.15 13.19
C GLN A 74 33.14 -19.38 14.43
N PHE A 75 32.12 -18.55 14.22
CA PHE A 75 31.44 -17.78 15.30
C PHE A 75 30.75 -18.68 16.34
N GLY A 76 30.52 -19.96 16.03
CA GLY A 76 29.80 -20.89 16.90
C GLY A 76 30.45 -21.17 18.26
N GLN A 77 31.69 -20.74 18.47
CA GLN A 77 32.41 -20.79 19.76
C GLN A 77 32.21 -19.50 20.60
N GLN A 78 31.95 -18.36 19.95
CA GLN A 78 31.88 -17.05 20.59
C GLN A 78 30.44 -16.64 20.96
N VAL A 79 29.43 -17.26 20.35
CA VAL A 79 28.02 -16.93 20.54
C VAL A 79 27.25 -18.18 20.95
N SER A 80 26.42 -18.05 22.00
CA SER A 80 25.59 -19.15 22.49
C SER A 80 24.60 -19.64 21.44
N ARG A 81 24.60 -20.96 21.18
CA ARG A 81 23.64 -21.61 20.26
C ARG A 81 22.19 -21.46 20.73
N LEU A 82 21.98 -21.48 22.05
CA LEU A 82 20.67 -21.26 22.67
C LEU A 82 20.17 -19.83 22.40
N TRP A 83 21.07 -18.84 22.49
CA TRP A 83 20.73 -17.46 22.19
C TRP A 83 20.29 -17.28 20.73
N ILE A 84 20.99 -17.92 19.77
CA ILE A 84 20.61 -17.90 18.35
C ILE A 84 19.24 -18.54 18.13
N GLY A 85 18.98 -19.71 18.73
CA GLY A 85 17.69 -20.40 18.60
C GLY A 85 16.52 -19.60 19.18
N LEU A 86 16.70 -19.03 20.38
CA LEU A 86 15.68 -18.16 20.99
C LEU A 86 15.51 -16.85 20.20
N TRP A 87 16.58 -16.30 19.64
CA TRP A 87 16.49 -15.11 18.80
C TRP A 87 15.71 -15.40 17.51
N PHE A 88 15.95 -16.54 16.85
CA PHE A 88 15.15 -16.98 15.71
C PHE A 88 13.67 -17.12 16.08
N ALA A 89 13.36 -17.90 17.12
CA ALA A 89 11.98 -18.17 17.54
C ALA A 89 11.23 -16.88 17.91
N THR A 90 11.86 -16.01 18.71
CA THR A 90 11.25 -14.74 19.10
C THR A 90 11.08 -13.79 17.92
N SER A 91 12.01 -13.77 16.96
CA SER A 91 11.89 -12.92 15.76
C SER A 91 10.76 -13.40 14.85
N LEU A 92 10.68 -14.70 14.60
CA LEU A 92 9.59 -15.31 13.81
C LEU A 92 8.23 -15.06 14.47
N ALA A 93 8.12 -15.32 15.78
CA ALA A 93 6.90 -15.07 16.54
C ALA A 93 6.48 -13.60 16.48
N THR A 94 7.43 -12.67 16.70
CA THR A 94 7.15 -11.23 16.64
C THR A 94 6.66 -10.80 15.24
N LEU A 95 7.28 -11.32 14.17
CA LEU A 95 6.86 -11.04 12.80
C LEU A 95 5.45 -11.56 12.50
N LEU A 96 5.15 -12.81 12.88
CA LEU A 96 3.84 -13.41 12.66
C LEU A 96 2.74 -12.70 13.47
N VAL A 97 3.00 -12.40 14.75
CA VAL A 97 2.06 -11.71 15.64
C VAL A 97 1.83 -10.27 15.16
N SER A 98 2.89 -9.51 14.89
CA SER A 98 2.73 -8.13 14.39
C SER A 98 1.96 -8.09 13.07
N ARG A 99 2.21 -9.04 12.16
CA ARG A 99 1.50 -9.10 10.87
C ARG A 99 0.03 -9.46 11.02
N THR A 100 -0.28 -10.46 11.85
CA THR A 100 -1.67 -10.86 12.12
C THR A 100 -2.44 -9.76 12.84
N MET A 101 -1.80 -9.08 13.80
CA MET A 101 -2.40 -7.95 14.51
C MET A 101 -2.69 -6.78 13.56
N VAL A 102 -1.71 -6.34 12.76
CA VAL A 102 -1.92 -5.26 11.77
C VAL A 102 -3.02 -5.64 10.78
N ARG A 103 -3.03 -6.89 10.29
CA ARG A 103 -4.08 -7.38 9.39
C ARG A 103 -5.44 -7.39 10.07
N GLY A 104 -5.54 -7.84 11.32
CA GLY A 104 -6.79 -7.86 12.08
C GLY A 104 -7.36 -6.46 12.30
N VAL A 105 -6.54 -5.52 12.75
CA VAL A 105 -6.93 -4.11 12.94
C VAL A 105 -7.40 -3.49 11.62
N LEU A 106 -6.66 -3.70 10.53
CA LEU A 106 -7.04 -3.16 9.22
C LEU A 106 -8.31 -3.80 8.66
N ASN A 107 -8.49 -5.12 8.84
CA ASN A 107 -9.70 -5.82 8.42
C ASN A 107 -10.93 -5.29 9.16
N HIS A 108 -10.79 -5.01 10.45
CA HIS A 108 -11.85 -4.41 11.25
C HIS A 108 -12.18 -2.99 10.79
N LEU A 109 -11.17 -2.11 10.65
CA LEU A 109 -11.35 -0.75 10.14
C LEU A 109 -12.01 -0.74 8.75
N ARG A 110 -11.65 -1.67 7.87
CA ARG A 110 -12.27 -1.82 6.54
C ARG A 110 -13.71 -2.28 6.60
N SER A 111 -14.05 -3.17 7.52
CA SER A 111 -15.44 -3.58 7.72
C SER A 111 -16.34 -2.44 8.21
N GLU A 112 -15.76 -1.43 8.86
CA GLU A 112 -16.45 -0.21 9.29
C GLU A 112 -16.46 0.90 8.21
N GLY A 113 -15.89 0.64 7.03
CA GLY A 113 -15.88 1.60 5.91
C GLY A 113 -14.63 2.47 5.80
N VAL A 114 -13.63 2.29 6.67
CA VAL A 114 -12.36 3.03 6.63
C VAL A 114 -11.38 2.36 5.66
N ASP A 115 -10.65 3.13 4.84
CA ASP A 115 -9.68 2.58 3.85
C ASP A 115 -10.33 1.69 2.76
N VAL A 116 -11.58 1.98 2.41
CA VAL A 116 -12.34 1.28 1.35
C VAL A 116 -12.06 1.90 -0.02
N GLN A 117 -11.70 1.07 -0.99
CA GLN A 117 -11.51 1.48 -2.37
C GLN A 117 -12.82 1.37 -3.13
N ARG A 118 -13.25 2.50 -3.68
CA ARG A 118 -14.41 2.58 -4.57
C ARG A 118 -13.98 2.16 -5.96
N VAL A 119 -14.59 1.08 -6.44
CA VAL A 119 -14.31 0.45 -7.72
C VAL A 119 -15.53 0.61 -8.60
N VAL A 120 -15.31 0.95 -9.86
CA VAL A 120 -16.34 0.93 -10.91
C VAL A 120 -15.97 -0.07 -11.98
N VAL A 121 -16.95 -0.75 -12.56
CA VAL A 121 -16.73 -1.76 -13.60
C VAL A 121 -17.28 -1.30 -14.94
N VAL A 122 -16.59 -1.62 -16.03
CA VAL A 122 -17.08 -1.50 -17.40
C VAL A 122 -17.35 -2.91 -17.93
N GLY A 123 -18.62 -3.20 -18.24
CA GLY A 123 -19.09 -4.51 -18.65
C GLY A 123 -19.47 -5.41 -17.47
N LEU A 124 -20.73 -5.84 -17.41
CA LEU A 124 -21.26 -6.73 -16.38
C LEU A 124 -21.30 -8.18 -16.87
N ARG A 125 -20.20 -8.91 -16.64
CA ARG A 125 -20.04 -10.32 -17.02
C ARG A 125 -20.01 -11.25 -15.78
N HIS A 126 -20.13 -12.57 -15.99
CA HIS A 126 -20.13 -13.55 -14.90
C HIS A 126 -18.94 -13.43 -13.90
N PRO A 127 -17.69 -13.17 -14.33
CA PRO A 127 -16.58 -12.94 -13.39
C PRO A 127 -16.84 -11.78 -12.42
N VAL A 128 -17.43 -10.68 -12.90
CA VAL A 128 -17.74 -9.49 -12.12
C VAL A 128 -18.79 -9.80 -11.06
N VAL A 129 -19.84 -10.54 -11.42
CA VAL A 129 -20.90 -10.95 -10.46
C VAL A 129 -20.32 -11.83 -9.35
N LYS A 130 -19.40 -12.76 -9.68
CA LYS A 130 -18.69 -13.57 -8.68
C LYS A 130 -17.85 -12.70 -7.73
N ILE A 131 -17.10 -11.74 -8.26
CA ILE A 131 -16.32 -10.82 -7.42
C ILE A 131 -17.25 -9.97 -6.56
N HIS A 132 -18.33 -9.43 -7.11
CA HIS A 132 -19.29 -8.63 -6.36
C HIS A 132 -19.85 -9.41 -5.17
N ASN A 133 -20.32 -10.64 -5.39
CA ASN A 133 -20.82 -11.50 -4.31
C ASN A 133 -19.74 -11.82 -3.27
N TYR A 134 -18.49 -12.02 -3.71
CA TYR A 134 -17.37 -12.24 -2.80
C TYR A 134 -17.06 -11.01 -1.94
N LEU A 135 -17.03 -9.81 -2.53
CA LEU A 135 -16.77 -8.55 -1.84
C LEU A 135 -17.91 -8.20 -0.86
N SER A 136 -19.16 -8.37 -1.29
CA SER A 136 -20.34 -8.15 -0.44
C SER A 136 -20.38 -9.08 0.78
N ARG A 137 -19.85 -10.30 0.66
CA ARG A 137 -19.70 -11.24 1.78
C ARG A 137 -18.46 -10.99 2.63
N ASN A 138 -17.47 -10.26 2.12
CA ASN A 138 -16.17 -10.05 2.76
C ASN A 138 -15.79 -8.56 2.82
N PRO A 139 -16.46 -7.74 3.65
CA PRO A 139 -16.16 -6.30 3.78
C PRO A 139 -14.70 -6.01 4.18
N TRP A 140 -14.05 -6.93 4.89
CA TRP A 140 -12.64 -6.83 5.32
C TRP A 140 -11.65 -6.70 4.15
N VAL A 141 -12.05 -7.06 2.92
CA VAL A 141 -11.24 -6.85 1.72
C VAL A 141 -11.01 -5.36 1.45
N GLY A 142 -11.94 -4.49 1.88
CA GLY A 142 -11.85 -3.04 1.72
C GLY A 142 -11.99 -2.59 0.27
N MET A 143 -12.78 -3.30 -0.53
CA MET A 143 -13.14 -2.91 -1.90
C MET A 143 -14.65 -2.93 -2.03
N GLN A 144 -15.21 -1.83 -2.52
CA GLN A 144 -16.65 -1.69 -2.75
C GLN A 144 -16.89 -1.40 -4.22
N LEU A 145 -17.68 -2.27 -4.85
CA LEU A 145 -18.14 -2.08 -6.20
C LEU A 145 -19.33 -1.12 -6.17
N VAL A 146 -19.14 0.10 -6.68
CA VAL A 146 -20.16 1.18 -6.62
C VAL A 146 -21.23 0.97 -7.68
N GLY A 147 -20.85 0.52 -8.86
CA GLY A 147 -21.75 0.27 -9.98
C GLY A 147 -21.00 -0.21 -11.21
N TYR A 148 -21.75 -0.38 -12.30
CA TYR A 148 -21.21 -0.78 -13.58
C TYR A 148 -21.68 0.13 -14.71
N PHE A 149 -20.87 0.23 -15.76
CA PHE A 149 -21.24 0.82 -17.04
C PHE A 149 -21.57 -0.28 -18.03
N SER A 150 -22.69 -0.13 -18.73
CA SER A 150 -23.25 -1.19 -19.56
C SER A 150 -22.44 -1.42 -20.84
N SER A 151 -22.23 -2.67 -21.22
CA SER A 151 -21.60 -3.05 -22.49
C SER A 151 -22.53 -3.97 -23.29
N ASP A 152 -22.30 -4.05 -24.60
CA ASP A 152 -23.04 -4.95 -25.50
C ASP A 152 -22.86 -6.44 -25.15
N TYR A 153 -21.86 -6.76 -24.32
CA TYR A 153 -21.54 -8.11 -23.84
C TYR A 153 -22.01 -8.38 -22.39
N ASP A 154 -22.91 -7.53 -21.88
CA ASP A 154 -23.46 -7.69 -20.54
C ASP A 154 -24.35 -8.94 -20.44
N LEU A 155 -24.43 -9.49 -19.23
CA LEU A 155 -25.40 -10.52 -18.90
C LEU A 155 -26.84 -10.02 -19.12
N SER A 156 -27.71 -10.90 -19.61
CA SER A 156 -29.14 -10.63 -19.74
C SER A 156 -29.75 -10.18 -18.41
N VAL A 157 -30.75 -9.31 -18.50
CA VAL A 157 -31.35 -8.58 -17.36
C VAL A 157 -31.82 -9.48 -16.20
N ALA A 158 -32.17 -10.73 -16.49
CA ALA A 158 -32.59 -11.72 -15.50
C ALA A 158 -31.49 -12.15 -14.50
N ASP A 159 -30.21 -12.01 -14.88
CA ASP A 159 -29.06 -12.40 -14.04
C ASP A 159 -28.40 -11.19 -13.35
N HIS A 160 -29.02 -10.01 -13.40
CA HIS A 160 -28.48 -8.85 -12.71
C HIS A 160 -28.46 -9.09 -11.19
N PRO A 161 -27.30 -8.92 -10.52
CA PRO A 161 -27.29 -8.86 -9.07
C PRO A 161 -28.16 -7.68 -8.62
N GLN A 162 -29.24 -7.94 -7.89
CA GLN A 162 -30.26 -6.97 -7.43
C GLN A 162 -29.71 -5.74 -6.66
N LYS A 163 -28.40 -5.69 -6.37
CA LYS A 163 -27.73 -4.63 -5.61
C LYS A 163 -26.74 -3.80 -6.43
N LEU A 164 -26.48 -4.12 -7.69
CA LEU A 164 -25.54 -3.35 -8.52
C LEU A 164 -26.30 -2.40 -9.45
N GLN A 165 -26.04 -1.10 -9.29
CA GLN A 165 -26.66 -0.07 -10.11
C GLN A 165 -25.90 0.10 -11.44
N CYS A 166 -26.64 0.22 -12.54
CA CYS A 166 -26.10 0.71 -13.81
C CYS A 166 -25.91 2.22 -13.72
N LEU A 167 -24.68 2.69 -13.86
CA LEU A 167 -24.32 4.11 -13.74
C LEU A 167 -24.45 4.87 -15.07
N GLY A 168 -24.49 4.14 -16.18
CA GLY A 168 -24.59 4.71 -17.53
C GLY A 168 -24.14 3.72 -18.59
N ALA A 169 -24.07 4.21 -19.83
CA ALA A 169 -23.52 3.44 -20.95
C ALA A 169 -22.00 3.22 -20.78
N GLY A 170 -21.45 2.15 -21.34
CA GLY A 170 -20.01 1.86 -21.38
C GLY A 170 -19.16 2.81 -22.20
N THR A 171 -19.66 4.02 -22.49
CA THR A 171 -18.95 5.00 -23.30
C THR A 171 -17.84 5.67 -22.50
N PRO A 172 -16.69 6.00 -23.12
CA PRO A 172 -15.60 6.70 -22.44
C PRO A 172 -16.03 8.03 -21.80
N GLU A 173 -16.96 8.74 -22.45
CA GLU A 173 -17.47 10.05 -22.01
C GLU A 173 -18.22 9.96 -20.68
N SER A 174 -19.21 9.06 -20.59
CA SER A 174 -20.00 8.90 -19.36
C SER A 174 -19.15 8.36 -18.19
N LEU A 175 -18.15 7.53 -18.50
CA LEU A 175 -17.16 7.09 -17.52
C LEU A 175 -16.38 8.30 -16.97
N ILE A 176 -15.86 9.17 -17.83
CA ILE A 176 -15.12 10.36 -17.43
C ILE A 176 -15.99 11.32 -16.60
N ASP A 177 -17.22 11.57 -17.03
CA ASP A 177 -18.15 12.45 -16.31
C ASP A 177 -18.43 11.95 -14.89
N TYR A 178 -18.56 10.63 -14.74
CA TYR A 178 -18.71 10.01 -13.43
C TYR A 178 -17.44 10.12 -12.58
N LEU A 179 -16.26 9.91 -13.18
CA LEU A 179 -14.97 10.01 -12.51
C LEU A 179 -14.64 11.43 -12.02
N ASN A 180 -15.14 12.46 -12.72
CA ASN A 180 -14.96 13.87 -12.30
C ASN A 180 -15.83 14.24 -11.10
N ASN A 181 -17.03 13.67 -11.00
CA ASN A 181 -18.00 14.00 -9.97
C ASN A 181 -17.90 13.10 -8.73
N ASN A 182 -17.18 11.98 -8.81
CA ASN A 182 -17.11 10.99 -7.73
C ASN A 182 -15.67 10.57 -7.46
N GLU A 183 -15.36 10.35 -6.17
CA GLU A 183 -14.09 9.73 -5.78
C GLU A 183 -14.10 8.24 -6.14
N VAL A 184 -13.47 7.89 -7.27
CA VAL A 184 -13.25 6.51 -7.72
C VAL A 184 -11.75 6.24 -7.72
N GLU A 185 -11.33 5.16 -7.06
CA GLU A 185 -9.91 4.81 -6.96
C GLU A 185 -9.46 3.82 -8.04
N GLN A 186 -10.39 2.99 -8.53
CA GLN A 186 -10.10 1.95 -9.52
C GLN A 186 -11.23 1.77 -10.53
N VAL A 187 -10.84 1.48 -11.77
CA VAL A 187 -11.74 1.04 -12.83
C VAL A 187 -11.37 -0.36 -13.26
N TRP A 188 -12.35 -1.25 -13.31
CA TRP A 188 -12.17 -2.63 -13.76
C TRP A 188 -12.88 -2.83 -15.10
N ILE A 189 -12.16 -3.26 -16.11
CA ILE A 189 -12.69 -3.54 -17.44
C ILE A 189 -12.94 -5.05 -17.50
N SER A 190 -14.20 -5.45 -17.73
CA SER A 190 -14.57 -6.84 -17.98
C SER A 190 -15.15 -6.98 -19.37
N LEU A 191 -14.32 -6.71 -20.37
CA LEU A 191 -14.64 -6.85 -21.79
C LEU A 191 -13.92 -8.08 -22.37
N PRO A 192 -14.50 -8.77 -23.37
CA PRO A 192 -13.80 -9.82 -24.10
C PRO A 192 -12.49 -9.30 -24.71
N LEU A 193 -11.44 -10.13 -24.74
CA LEU A 193 -10.14 -9.78 -25.33
C LEU A 193 -10.20 -9.48 -26.84
N GLY A 194 -11.31 -9.81 -27.50
CA GLY A 194 -11.57 -9.44 -28.90
C GLY A 194 -11.82 -7.94 -29.09
N GLU A 195 -12.29 -7.22 -28.07
CA GLU A 195 -12.61 -5.79 -28.12
C GLU A 195 -11.39 -4.88 -27.86
N ARG A 196 -10.28 -5.17 -28.54
CA ARG A 196 -9.02 -4.47 -28.28
C ARG A 196 -9.12 -2.98 -28.52
N ASP A 197 -9.85 -2.57 -29.56
CA ASP A 197 -9.99 -1.17 -29.93
C ASP A 197 -10.80 -0.38 -28.90
N HIS A 198 -11.89 -0.96 -28.39
CA HIS A 198 -12.70 -0.34 -27.33
C HIS A 198 -11.89 -0.21 -26.02
N ILE A 199 -11.18 -1.27 -25.61
CA ILE A 199 -10.29 -1.23 -24.45
C ILE A 199 -9.22 -0.15 -24.62
N LYS A 200 -8.61 -0.05 -25.80
CA LYS A 200 -7.57 0.95 -26.09
C LYS A 200 -8.11 2.37 -26.03
N GLN A 201 -9.31 2.62 -26.57
CA GLN A 201 -9.97 3.93 -26.50
C GLN A 201 -10.26 4.33 -25.04
N LEU A 202 -10.80 3.42 -24.22
CA LEU A 202 -11.02 3.64 -22.80
C LEU A 202 -9.71 4.00 -22.08
N LEU A 203 -8.64 3.24 -22.33
CA LEU A 203 -7.33 3.50 -21.70
C LEU A 203 -6.77 4.88 -22.10
N GLN A 204 -6.83 5.26 -23.37
CA GLN A 204 -6.33 6.55 -23.86
C GLN A 204 -7.07 7.74 -23.24
N GLN A 205 -8.38 7.64 -23.06
CA GLN A 205 -9.19 8.68 -22.43
C GLN A 205 -8.88 8.79 -20.92
N MET A 206 -8.55 7.66 -20.30
CA MET A 206 -8.18 7.59 -18.87
C MET A 206 -6.74 8.01 -18.56
N ASP A 207 -5.86 8.17 -19.56
CA ASP A 207 -4.44 8.52 -19.34
C ASP A 207 -4.26 9.83 -18.56
N ARG A 208 -5.21 10.77 -18.70
CA ARG A 208 -5.18 12.07 -18.02
C ARG A 208 -5.52 11.97 -16.52
N TYR A 209 -6.11 10.88 -16.07
CA TYR A 209 -6.55 10.69 -14.69
C TYR A 209 -5.63 9.72 -13.95
N PRO A 210 -5.18 9.99 -12.71
CA PRO A 210 -4.25 9.10 -11.98
C PRO A 210 -4.94 7.87 -11.35
N ILE A 211 -5.83 7.20 -12.10
CA ILE A 211 -6.69 6.10 -11.62
C ILE A 211 -6.12 4.74 -12.05
N GLN A 212 -6.17 3.76 -11.16
CA GLN A 212 -5.72 2.39 -11.46
C GLN A 212 -6.74 1.67 -12.34
N VAL A 213 -6.28 1.05 -13.43
CA VAL A 213 -7.14 0.31 -14.36
C VAL A 213 -6.73 -1.17 -14.38
N ARG A 214 -7.71 -2.04 -14.16
CA ARG A 214 -7.52 -3.50 -14.15
C ARG A 214 -8.42 -4.17 -15.18
N LEU A 215 -7.94 -5.22 -15.83
CA LEU A 215 -8.71 -6.06 -16.73
C LEU A 215 -9.09 -7.35 -16.01
N ILE A 216 -10.37 -7.69 -16.05
CA ILE A 216 -10.90 -8.97 -15.58
C ILE A 216 -11.16 -9.83 -16.82
N PRO A 217 -10.20 -10.70 -17.18
CA PRO A 217 -10.37 -11.57 -18.33
C PRO A 217 -11.43 -12.64 -18.04
N ASP A 218 -12.13 -13.04 -19.09
CA ASP A 218 -13.04 -14.17 -19.06
C ASP A 218 -12.23 -15.45 -19.29
N LEU A 219 -11.70 -16.01 -18.19
CA LEU A 219 -10.81 -17.18 -18.24
C LEU A 219 -11.53 -18.49 -17.92
N PHE A 220 -12.86 -18.55 -18.06
CA PHE A 220 -13.58 -19.82 -17.86
C PHE A 220 -13.11 -20.93 -18.82
N ASP A 221 -12.54 -20.58 -19.98
CA ASP A 221 -11.98 -21.55 -20.94
C ASP A 221 -10.45 -21.75 -20.86
N PHE A 222 -9.73 -20.91 -20.11
CA PHE A 222 -8.27 -21.01 -20.01
C PHE A 222 -7.86 -21.58 -18.65
N GLY A 223 -7.97 -22.91 -18.53
CA GLY A 223 -7.67 -23.66 -17.30
C GLY A 223 -6.24 -23.57 -16.75
N MET A 224 -5.32 -22.75 -17.29
CA MET A 224 -3.89 -22.81 -16.93
C MET A 224 -3.09 -21.50 -17.09
N LEU A 225 -3.70 -20.32 -16.95
CA LEU A 225 -2.89 -19.09 -16.82
C LEU A 225 -2.39 -18.95 -15.37
N ASN A 226 -1.21 -19.52 -15.16
CA ASN A 226 -0.26 -19.39 -14.05
C ASN A 226 -0.69 -18.47 -12.88
N GLN A 227 -0.65 -19.06 -11.68
CA GLN A 227 -0.95 -18.52 -10.33
C GLN A 227 -0.06 -17.35 -9.86
N SER A 228 0.53 -16.61 -10.79
CA SER A 228 1.50 -15.53 -10.56
C SER A 228 0.90 -14.13 -10.77
N GLY A 229 -0.31 -14.03 -11.31
CA GLY A 229 -1.05 -12.77 -11.48
C GLY A 229 -1.72 -12.26 -10.19
N ASP A 230 -2.14 -10.99 -10.21
CA ASP A 230 -2.94 -10.43 -9.11
C ASP A 230 -4.32 -11.11 -9.09
N GLN A 231 -4.87 -11.37 -7.90
CA GLN A 231 -6.13 -12.10 -7.74
C GLN A 231 -7.00 -11.43 -6.70
N ILE A 232 -8.30 -11.31 -6.99
CA ILE A 232 -9.30 -10.80 -6.07
C ILE A 232 -10.24 -11.96 -5.73
N GLY A 233 -10.13 -12.47 -4.50
CA GLY A 233 -10.72 -13.76 -4.15
C GLY A 233 -10.08 -14.87 -4.98
N ASN A 234 -10.89 -15.55 -5.80
CA ASN A 234 -10.43 -16.60 -6.73
C ASN A 234 -10.49 -16.16 -8.21
N VAL A 235 -10.69 -14.87 -8.48
CA VAL A 235 -10.77 -14.37 -9.86
C VAL A 235 -9.43 -13.70 -10.24
N PRO A 236 -8.78 -14.15 -11.33
CA PRO A 236 -7.55 -13.55 -11.83
C PRO A 236 -7.82 -12.16 -12.42
N VAL A 237 -6.91 -11.23 -12.15
CA VAL A 237 -7.01 -9.84 -12.61
C VAL A 237 -5.66 -9.41 -13.20
N ILE A 238 -5.71 -8.76 -14.36
CA ILE A 238 -4.52 -8.25 -15.04
C ILE A 238 -4.46 -6.74 -14.82
N ASN A 239 -3.39 -6.26 -14.21
CA ASN A 239 -3.18 -4.82 -14.05
C ASN A 239 -2.74 -4.22 -15.39
N LEU A 240 -3.62 -3.47 -16.06
CA LEU A 240 -3.31 -2.78 -17.31
C LEU A 240 -2.59 -1.46 -17.06
N ARG A 241 -2.95 -0.79 -15.96
CA ARG A 241 -2.37 0.48 -15.56
C ARG A 241 -2.20 0.51 -14.05
N GLN A 242 -0.97 0.74 -13.61
CA GLN A 242 -0.73 1.12 -12.22
C GLN A 242 -1.22 2.57 -12.06
N GLY A 243 -2.22 2.79 -11.22
CA GLY A 243 -2.62 4.14 -10.82
C GLY A 243 -1.56 4.77 -9.93
N GLY A 244 -1.92 5.79 -9.13
CA GLY A 244 -1.03 6.29 -8.07
C GLY A 244 -0.45 5.17 -7.18
N VAL A 245 0.57 5.49 -6.37
CA VAL A 245 1.35 4.54 -5.54
C VAL A 245 0.47 3.41 -5.01
N ASP A 246 0.82 2.18 -5.37
CA ASP A 246 0.13 0.97 -4.93
C ASP A 246 0.00 1.03 -3.41
N ARG A 247 -1.24 1.13 -2.90
CA ARG A 247 -1.55 1.33 -1.47
C ARG A 247 -1.29 0.04 -0.69
N ASN A 248 -0.09 -0.53 -0.81
CA ASN A 248 0.35 -1.53 0.12
C ASN A 248 0.47 -0.89 1.49
N THR A 249 -0.54 -1.14 2.32
CA THR A 249 -0.75 -0.47 3.61
C THR A 249 0.46 -0.63 4.53
N TYR A 250 1.21 -1.74 4.44
CA TYR A 250 2.43 -1.92 5.24
C TYR A 250 3.52 -0.91 4.87
N PHE A 251 3.76 -0.72 3.57
CA PHE A 251 4.69 0.30 3.09
C PHE A 251 4.19 1.70 3.44
N VAL A 252 2.89 1.97 3.30
CA VAL A 252 2.31 3.28 3.62
C VAL A 252 2.43 3.61 5.11
N VAL A 253 2.14 2.67 6.01
CA VAL A 253 2.26 2.89 7.47
C VAL A 253 3.72 3.03 7.87
N ALA A 254 4.60 2.17 7.37
CA ALA A 254 6.04 2.26 7.64
C ALA A 254 6.62 3.59 7.12
N LYS A 255 6.24 3.99 5.89
CA LYS A 255 6.63 5.27 5.29
C LYS A 255 6.08 6.45 6.08
N ALA A 256 4.82 6.40 6.51
CA ALA A 256 4.24 7.46 7.32
C ALA A 256 4.92 7.58 8.69
N LEU A 257 5.26 6.47 9.33
CA LEU A 257 6.00 6.47 10.59
C LEU A 257 7.42 7.01 10.39
N GLN A 258 8.11 6.55 9.34
CA GLN A 258 9.42 7.05 8.95
C GLN A 258 9.38 8.56 8.69
N ASP A 259 8.41 9.04 7.91
CA ASP A 259 8.27 10.45 7.57
C ASP A 259 8.01 11.30 8.81
N LYS A 260 7.18 10.83 9.74
CA LYS A 260 6.96 11.50 11.03
C LYS A 260 8.22 11.54 11.90
N LEU A 261 8.95 10.44 12.00
CA LEU A 261 10.18 10.35 12.80
C LEU A 261 11.28 11.24 12.22
N VAL A 262 11.49 11.19 10.90
CA VAL A 262 12.45 12.02 10.19
C VAL A 262 12.05 13.50 10.27
N ALA A 263 10.78 13.82 10.08
CA ALA A 263 10.29 15.20 10.21
C ALA A 263 10.46 15.72 11.63
N LEU A 264 10.18 14.91 12.66
CA LEU A 264 10.34 15.31 14.06
C LEU A 264 11.81 15.49 14.43
N ALA A 265 12.70 14.60 13.98
CA ALA A 265 14.14 14.74 14.17
C ALA A 265 14.69 15.99 13.47
N ALA A 266 14.29 16.22 12.20
CA ALA A 266 14.68 17.40 11.45
C ALA A 266 14.17 18.68 12.12
N LEU A 267 12.91 18.69 12.59
CA LEU A 267 12.35 19.82 13.32
C LEU A 267 13.11 20.09 14.63
N ALA A 268 13.42 19.05 15.40
CA ALA A 268 14.18 19.16 16.64
C ALA A 268 15.63 19.64 16.43
N MET A 269 16.23 19.36 15.27
CA MET A 269 17.57 19.83 14.93
C MET A 269 17.56 21.25 14.35
N LEU A 270 16.55 21.59 13.54
CA LEU A 270 16.49 22.82 12.76
C LEU A 270 15.66 23.93 13.42
N TRP A 271 14.94 23.67 14.51
CA TRP A 271 14.11 24.69 15.17
C TRP A 271 14.86 25.98 15.55
N PRO A 272 16.11 25.99 16.06
CA PRO A 272 16.75 27.25 16.44
C PRO A 272 17.06 28.11 15.22
N LEU A 273 17.50 27.48 14.12
CA LEU A 273 17.72 28.15 12.83
C LEU A 273 16.40 28.69 12.26
N MET A 274 15.34 27.87 12.30
CA MET A 274 14.00 28.28 11.87
C MET A 274 13.47 29.48 12.67
N LEU A 275 13.77 29.54 13.98
CA LEU A 275 13.39 30.66 14.84
C LEU A 275 14.19 31.93 14.49
N ALA A 276 15.50 31.81 14.23
CA ALA A 276 16.31 32.94 13.76
C ALA A 276 15.80 33.50 12.42
N ILE A 277 15.44 32.62 11.47
CA ILE A 277 14.83 33.02 10.19
C ILE A 277 13.47 33.68 10.43
N ALA A 278 12.65 33.14 11.34
CA ALA A 278 11.34 33.72 11.68
C ALA A 278 11.45 35.15 12.22
N VAL A 279 12.42 35.40 13.10
CA VAL A 279 12.73 36.76 13.59
C VAL A 279 13.18 37.65 12.44
N GLY A 280 14.10 37.20 11.59
CA GLY A 280 14.57 37.95 10.41
C GLY A 280 13.43 38.36 9.45
N VAL A 281 12.51 37.44 9.17
CA VAL A 281 11.33 37.71 8.34
C VAL A 281 10.41 38.76 8.99
N LYS A 282 10.18 38.65 10.31
CA LYS A 282 9.30 39.57 11.05
C LYS A 282 9.88 40.99 11.15
N LEU A 283 11.19 41.11 11.28
CA LEU A 283 11.89 42.40 11.27
C LEU A 283 11.93 43.04 9.88
N SER A 284 11.95 42.23 8.82
CA SER A 284 12.05 42.73 7.44
C SER A 284 10.73 43.26 6.87
N SER A 285 9.58 42.74 7.33
CA SER A 285 8.26 43.21 6.85
C SER A 285 7.11 42.87 7.82
N PRO A 286 6.07 43.73 7.94
CA PRO A 286 4.89 43.41 8.72
C PRO A 286 4.08 42.26 8.10
N GLY A 287 3.58 41.35 8.94
CA GLY A 287 2.72 40.23 8.54
C GLY A 287 3.15 38.87 9.14
N PRO A 288 2.49 37.76 8.75
CA PRO A 288 2.82 36.42 9.22
C PRO A 288 4.12 35.87 8.62
N VAL A 289 4.85 35.07 9.40
CA VAL A 289 6.16 34.51 9.03
C VAL A 289 6.06 33.44 7.94
N PHE A 290 5.01 32.61 8.01
CA PHE A 290 4.79 31.51 7.08
C PHE A 290 3.82 31.89 5.97
N PHE A 291 4.12 31.43 4.76
CA PHE A 291 3.23 31.44 3.60
C PHE A 291 2.69 30.03 3.36
N ARG A 292 1.39 29.93 3.04
CA ARG A 292 0.66 28.68 2.85
C ARG A 292 0.34 28.49 1.36
N GLN A 293 0.81 27.40 0.76
CA GLN A 293 0.56 27.06 -0.64
C GLN A 293 -0.21 25.74 -0.76
N ARG A 294 -1.23 25.66 -1.62
CA ARG A 294 -1.90 24.39 -1.95
C ARG A 294 -1.04 23.54 -2.89
N ARG A 295 -0.94 22.25 -2.63
CA ARG A 295 -0.26 21.25 -3.46
C ARG A 295 -1.07 19.96 -3.50
N HIS A 296 -1.03 19.24 -4.62
CA HIS A 296 -1.60 17.90 -4.71
C HIS A 296 -0.62 16.88 -4.09
N GLY A 297 -1.13 16.08 -3.16
CA GLY A 297 -0.39 15.03 -2.47
C GLY A 297 -0.71 13.64 -3.01
N LEU A 298 -0.39 12.63 -2.19
CA LEU A 298 -0.64 11.23 -2.50
C LEU A 298 -2.14 10.97 -2.77
N GLY A 299 -2.45 10.33 -3.89
CA GLY A 299 -3.83 10.03 -4.29
C GLY A 299 -4.64 11.26 -4.71
N GLY A 300 -3.99 12.35 -5.14
CA GLY A 300 -4.66 13.56 -5.65
C GLY A 300 -5.21 14.49 -4.56
N ARG A 301 -5.18 14.08 -3.29
CA ARG A 301 -5.67 14.89 -2.16
C ARG A 301 -4.84 16.15 -1.99
N GLU A 302 -5.49 17.30 -1.94
CA GLU A 302 -4.82 18.58 -1.69
C GLU A 302 -4.34 18.69 -0.24
N PHE A 303 -3.15 19.24 -0.06
CA PHE A 303 -2.64 19.61 1.25
C PHE A 303 -1.95 20.98 1.19
N TYR A 304 -1.75 21.56 2.36
CA TYR A 304 -1.12 22.86 2.50
C TYR A 304 0.35 22.73 2.88
N MET A 305 1.20 23.30 2.05
CA MET A 305 2.64 23.42 2.25
C MET A 305 2.96 24.77 2.88
N TYR A 306 3.58 24.76 4.05
CA TYR A 306 4.08 25.97 4.72
C TYR A 306 5.54 26.21 4.34
N LYS A 307 5.87 27.44 3.96
CA LYS A 307 7.25 27.91 3.70
C LYS A 307 7.51 29.26 4.34
N PHE A 308 8.77 29.58 4.62
CA PHE A 308 9.15 30.94 5.03
C PHE A 308 8.84 31.93 3.92
N ARG A 309 8.32 33.09 4.29
CA ARG A 309 8.02 34.16 3.36
C ARG A 309 9.33 34.76 2.82
N SER A 310 9.48 34.78 1.49
CA SER A 310 10.58 35.49 0.80
C SER A 310 10.13 36.76 0.07
N MET A 311 8.84 36.91 -0.20
CA MET A 311 8.26 38.06 -0.92
C MET A 311 7.36 38.89 0.00
N ARG A 312 7.23 40.20 -0.26
CA ARG A 312 6.27 41.07 0.42
C ARG A 312 4.84 40.62 0.10
N VAL A 313 3.90 40.84 1.02
CA VAL A 313 2.48 40.55 0.77
C VAL A 313 2.02 41.42 -0.39
N GLN A 314 1.79 40.82 -1.54
CA GLN A 314 0.99 41.45 -2.58
C GLN A 314 -0.46 41.42 -2.08
N GLN A 315 -1.11 42.58 -2.07
CA GLN A 315 -2.56 42.64 -1.95
C GLN A 315 -3.11 42.00 -3.22
N GLU A 316 -3.40 40.70 -3.17
CA GLU A 316 -4.17 40.03 -4.20
C GLU A 316 -5.63 40.51 -4.06
N PRO A 317 -6.37 40.71 -5.18
CA PRO A 317 -7.72 41.23 -5.12
C PRO A 317 -8.61 40.33 -4.26
N SER A 318 -9.49 41.00 -3.52
CA SER A 318 -10.45 40.51 -2.55
C SER A 318 -11.38 39.40 -3.06
N ASP A 319 -10.92 38.15 -3.19
CA ASP A 319 -11.83 37.04 -3.50
C ASP A 319 -11.60 35.70 -2.77
N VAL A 320 -10.65 35.61 -1.84
CA VAL A 320 -10.61 34.43 -0.94
C VAL A 320 -10.17 34.83 0.47
N VAL A 321 -11.14 35.27 1.27
CA VAL A 321 -11.00 35.45 2.72
C VAL A 321 -11.74 34.30 3.43
N VAL A 322 -10.97 33.42 4.08
CA VAL A 322 -11.07 33.11 5.52
C VAL A 322 -9.67 32.85 6.06
#